data_AF-A0A8H8J948-F1
#
_entry.id   AF-A0A8H8J948-F1
#
_cell.length_a   1.000
_cell.length_b   1.000
_cell.length_c   1.000
_cell.angle_alpha   90.00
_cell.angle_beta   90.00
_cell.angle_gamma   90.00
#
_symmetry.space_group_name_H-M   'P 1'
#
loop_
_entity.id
_entity.type
_entity.pdbx_description
1 polymer ?
#
loop_
_entity_poly.entity_id
_entity_poly.type
_entity_poly.pdbx_seq_one_letter_code
_entity_poly.pdbx_strand_id
1 'polypeptide(L)'
;MAPIDVLVYKGPGVSETSLYHTLKTLRDILTPNYTVKEVEAKLLETEPWPESCALLVIPGGRDLPYVQHLAKSIDKIKYFVSDGGAYLGICAGAYFGSSRVEWEVGTPLEVVGDRALKFFPGTCRGCAYPGFEYESEKGAQLLDITATIHGDDTEQPFEGIYYNGGGVFEGADTLQMRTLGVKVTARYPNGKPAGVTCVVGRGTAALWGLHPEYSTHRDPYRTILEQKAHGDISDIPVREQKRLELMRGVLGGLGLSIPGGAASTKLPTAPLPQLLCVSPNQPGLVTAVWDGLKPHLKPSRDLEGVYSLDDSQDTFRFFAGSSERLAAARKEAEAETSADPSPVAPRDVIVFDKSLPTRMHHYSAYHLTSNHSALRGATALSSRMRNGASERL
;
A
#
# COMPACT_ATOMS: atom_id res chain seq x y z
N MET A 1 -5.25 -18.60 4.40
CA MET A 1 -5.39 -17.67 3.26
C MET A 1 -4.12 -16.83 3.19
N ALA A 2 -3.72 -16.34 2.02
CA ALA A 2 -2.62 -15.37 1.99
C ALA A 2 -3.09 -14.04 2.59
N PRO A 3 -2.21 -13.31 3.31
CA PRO A 3 -2.56 -12.00 3.86
C PRO A 3 -2.87 -11.00 2.76
N ILE A 4 -3.96 -10.24 2.91
CA ILE A 4 -4.43 -9.25 1.93
C ILE A 4 -4.53 -7.84 2.50
N ASP A 5 -4.36 -7.68 3.82
CA ASP A 5 -4.54 -6.39 4.48
C ASP A 5 -3.20 -5.66 4.63
N VAL A 6 -3.19 -4.36 4.30
CA VAL A 6 -2.15 -3.43 4.74
C VAL A 6 -2.78 -2.51 5.77
N LEU A 7 -2.31 -2.61 7.00
CA LEU A 7 -2.84 -1.86 8.13
C LEU A 7 -1.98 -0.62 8.35
N VAL A 8 -2.61 0.56 8.36
CA VAL A 8 -1.95 1.84 8.59
C VAL A 8 -2.45 2.39 9.92
N TYR A 9 -1.54 2.57 10.88
CA TYR A 9 -1.91 3.11 12.18
C TYR A 9 -2.42 4.55 12.04
N LYS A 10 -3.60 4.80 12.60
CA LYS A 10 -4.26 6.09 12.74
C LYS A 10 -4.60 6.25 14.22
N GLY A 11 -3.77 6.99 14.94
CA GLY A 11 -4.00 7.25 16.35
C GLY A 11 -3.05 8.31 16.90
N PRO A 12 -3.03 8.51 18.22
CA PRO A 12 -2.17 9.50 18.85
C PRO A 12 -0.72 9.38 18.39
N GLY A 13 -0.13 10.53 18.05
CA GLY A 13 1.22 10.65 17.50
C GLY A 13 1.27 10.82 15.99
N VAL A 14 0.27 10.34 15.24
CA VAL A 14 0.31 10.42 13.77
C VAL A 14 0.00 11.83 13.29
N SER A 15 0.81 12.36 12.37
CA SER A 15 0.47 13.60 11.65
C SER A 15 -0.63 13.33 10.61
N GLU A 16 -1.66 14.18 10.57
CA GLU A 16 -2.76 14.04 9.59
C GLU A 16 -2.24 14.08 8.14
N THR A 17 -1.27 14.97 7.87
CA THR A 17 -0.62 15.09 6.57
C THR A 17 0.14 13.82 6.22
N SER A 18 0.95 13.29 7.13
CA SER A 18 1.69 12.03 6.89
C SER A 18 0.74 10.85 6.69
N LEU A 19 -0.36 10.78 7.43
CA LEU A 19 -1.38 9.75 7.29
C LEU A 19 -2.02 9.79 5.89
N TYR A 20 -2.43 10.98 5.45
CA TYR A 20 -3.04 11.17 4.13
C TYR A 20 -2.12 10.68 3.01
N HIS A 21 -0.86 11.14 3.00
CA HIS A 21 0.13 10.77 1.98
C HIS A 21 0.47 9.28 2.02
N THR A 22 0.62 8.71 3.22
CA THR A 22 0.83 7.26 3.41
C THR A 22 -0.32 6.47 2.79
N LEU A 23 -1.56 6.76 3.17
CA LEU A 23 -2.74 6.04 2.67
C LEU A 23 -2.90 6.20 1.16
N LYS A 24 -2.73 7.41 0.62
CA LYS A 24 -2.87 7.67 -0.81
C LYS A 24 -1.82 6.89 -1.61
N THR A 25 -0.54 7.02 -1.26
CA THR A 25 0.55 6.32 -1.95
C THR A 25 0.40 4.80 -1.87
N LEU A 26 0.04 4.26 -0.69
CA LEU A 26 -0.17 2.82 -0.55
C LEU A 26 -1.37 2.32 -1.36
N ARG A 27 -2.49 3.05 -1.36
CA ARG A 27 -3.68 2.68 -2.15
C ARG A 27 -3.38 2.73 -3.64
N ASP A 28 -2.65 3.73 -4.09
CA ASP A 28 -2.22 3.83 -5.48
C ASP A 28 -1.37 2.61 -5.85
N ILE A 29 -0.31 2.33 -5.10
CA ILE A 29 0.65 1.29 -5.47
C ILE A 29 0.08 -0.13 -5.31
N LEU A 30 -0.68 -0.39 -4.24
CA LEU A 30 -1.02 -1.75 -3.82
C LEU A 30 -2.37 -2.23 -4.33
N THR A 31 -3.22 -1.36 -4.89
CA THR A 31 -4.48 -1.79 -5.51
C THR A 31 -4.21 -2.50 -6.84
N PRO A 32 -4.80 -3.67 -7.10
CA PRO A 32 -5.85 -4.38 -6.35
C PRO A 32 -5.34 -5.42 -5.36
N ASN A 33 -4.02 -5.55 -5.28
CA ASN A 33 -3.36 -6.65 -4.62
C ASN A 33 -3.61 -6.71 -3.12
N TYR A 34 -3.79 -5.55 -2.48
CA TYR A 34 -4.05 -5.46 -1.05
C TYR A 34 -5.14 -4.44 -0.73
N THR A 35 -5.81 -4.64 0.41
CA THR A 35 -6.74 -3.67 0.99
C THR A 35 -6.02 -2.83 2.03
N VAL A 36 -5.91 -1.53 1.80
CA VAL A 36 -5.28 -0.58 2.73
C VAL A 36 -6.31 -0.05 3.72
N LYS A 37 -6.15 -0.39 5.01
CA LYS A 37 -7.09 -0.06 6.10
C LYS A 37 -6.42 0.81 7.15
N GLU A 38 -7.16 1.80 7.65
CA GLU A 38 -6.78 2.55 8.85
C GLU A 38 -7.10 1.71 10.10
N VAL A 39 -6.20 1.70 11.08
CA VAL A 39 -6.39 0.98 12.34
C VAL A 39 -5.98 1.81 13.54
N GLU A 40 -6.74 1.70 14.63
CA GLU A 40 -6.42 2.35 15.90
C GLU A 40 -5.66 1.40 16.85
N ALA A 41 -5.10 1.96 17.92
CA ALA A 41 -4.35 1.20 18.92
C ALA A 41 -5.16 0.03 19.51
N LYS A 42 -6.46 0.24 19.74
CA LYS A 42 -7.34 -0.76 20.32
C LYS A 42 -7.46 -2.01 19.44
N LEU A 43 -7.59 -1.83 18.12
CA LEU A 43 -7.64 -2.93 17.17
C LEU A 43 -6.34 -3.72 17.19
N LEU A 44 -5.20 -3.02 17.19
CA LEU A 44 -3.88 -3.67 17.27
C LEU A 44 -3.69 -4.44 18.58
N GLU A 45 -4.31 -4.00 19.66
CA GLU A 45 -4.28 -4.67 20.96
C GLU A 45 -5.19 -5.91 20.99
N THR A 46 -6.45 -5.80 20.57
CA THR A 46 -7.47 -6.83 20.86
C THR A 46 -7.75 -7.81 19.73
N GLU A 47 -7.69 -7.37 18.47
CA GLU A 47 -8.17 -8.18 17.35
C GLU A 47 -7.11 -9.20 16.86
N PRO A 48 -7.55 -10.30 16.22
CA PRO A 48 -6.66 -11.30 15.60
C PRO A 48 -6.20 -10.87 14.20
N TRP A 49 -5.75 -9.63 14.06
CA TRP A 49 -5.30 -9.05 12.78
C TRP A 49 -4.04 -9.67 12.15
N PRO A 50 -3.09 -10.32 12.86
CA PRO A 50 -1.85 -10.81 12.25
C PRO A 50 -2.07 -11.81 11.10
N GLU A 51 -3.12 -12.63 11.15
CA GLU A 51 -3.36 -13.68 10.14
C GLU A 51 -3.75 -13.12 8.75
N SER A 52 -4.41 -11.96 8.70
CA SER A 52 -4.84 -11.32 7.45
C SER A 52 -3.90 -10.20 7.00
N CYS A 53 -2.98 -9.76 7.85
CA CYS A 53 -2.12 -8.61 7.63
C CYS A 53 -0.84 -8.99 6.86
N ALA A 54 -0.61 -8.35 5.72
CA ALA A 54 0.65 -8.46 4.97
C ALA A 54 1.68 -7.45 5.47
N LEU A 55 1.24 -6.24 5.82
CA LEU A 55 2.10 -5.12 6.20
C LEU A 55 1.43 -4.26 7.26
N LEU A 56 2.15 -3.99 8.36
CA LEU A 56 1.81 -2.94 9.32
C LEU A 56 2.65 -1.69 9.04
N VAL A 57 2.00 -0.55 8.87
CA VAL A 57 2.63 0.75 8.61
C VAL A 57 2.39 1.69 9.78
N ILE A 58 3.47 2.26 10.32
CA ILE A 58 3.43 3.33 11.32
C ILE A 58 3.94 4.62 10.64
N PRO A 59 3.06 5.59 10.37
CA PRO A 59 3.44 6.83 9.67
C PRO A 59 4.28 7.80 10.50
N GLY A 60 4.68 8.90 9.85
CA GLY A 60 5.32 10.04 10.49
C GLY A 60 4.43 10.80 11.49
N GLY A 61 5.08 11.63 12.31
CA GLY A 61 4.44 12.36 13.41
C GLY A 61 5.35 12.49 14.63
N ARG A 62 4.85 12.15 15.81
CA ARG A 62 5.57 12.14 17.11
C ARG A 62 5.59 10.72 17.66
N ASP A 63 6.77 10.24 18.06
CA ASP A 63 6.96 8.83 18.42
C ASP A 63 6.57 8.50 19.87
N LEU A 64 6.71 9.44 20.82
CA LEU A 64 6.34 9.22 22.23
C LEU A 64 4.87 8.80 22.42
N PRO A 65 3.88 9.41 21.72
CA PRO A 65 2.52 8.88 21.74
C PRO A 65 2.39 7.44 21.23
N TYR A 66 3.21 7.00 20.26
CA TYR A 66 3.22 5.60 19.83
C TYR A 66 3.69 4.69 20.96
N VAL A 67 4.75 5.07 21.67
CA VAL A 67 5.24 4.34 22.86
C VAL A 67 4.15 4.20 23.91
N GLN A 68 3.39 5.27 24.17
CA GLN A 68 2.31 5.25 25.16
C GLN A 68 1.11 4.41 24.71
N HIS A 69 0.60 4.65 23.50
CA HIS A 69 -0.68 4.09 23.06
C HIS A 69 -0.57 2.69 22.45
N LEU A 70 0.60 2.31 21.92
CA LEU A 70 0.85 0.97 21.36
C LEU A 70 1.59 0.05 22.35
N ALA A 71 1.84 0.48 23.59
CA ALA A 71 2.57 -0.28 24.60
C ALA A 71 2.07 -1.74 24.74
N LYS A 72 0.74 -1.92 24.78
CA LYS A 72 0.11 -3.24 24.91
C LYS A 72 0.13 -4.08 23.62
N SER A 73 0.37 -3.45 22.48
CA SER A 73 0.42 -4.09 21.17
C SER A 73 1.84 -4.51 20.78
N ILE A 74 2.88 -4.06 21.52
CA ILE A 74 4.29 -4.31 21.20
C ILE A 74 4.58 -5.80 20.98
N ASP A 75 4.20 -6.67 21.91
CA ASP A 75 4.52 -8.10 21.80
C ASP A 75 3.81 -8.74 20.60
N LYS A 76 2.57 -8.35 20.33
CA LYS A 76 1.81 -8.82 19.15
C LYS A 76 2.43 -8.33 17.85
N ILE A 77 2.87 -7.08 17.78
CA ILE A 77 3.56 -6.49 16.62
C ILE A 77 4.89 -7.22 16.39
N LYS A 78 5.69 -7.44 17.44
CA LYS A 78 6.95 -8.18 17.34
C LYS A 78 6.74 -9.61 16.88
N TYR A 79 5.75 -10.31 17.45
CA TYR A 79 5.37 -11.65 17.03
C TYR A 79 5.01 -11.66 15.54
N PHE A 80 4.09 -10.80 15.12
CA PHE A 80 3.65 -10.67 13.72
C PHE A 80 4.83 -10.55 12.75
N VAL A 81 5.77 -9.63 13.00
CA VAL A 81 6.94 -9.46 12.11
C VAL A 81 7.85 -10.69 12.20
N SER A 82 8.15 -11.18 13.42
CA SER A 82 9.02 -12.35 13.60
C SER A 82 8.48 -13.64 12.96
N ASP A 83 7.16 -13.73 12.80
CA ASP A 83 6.47 -14.89 12.23
C ASP A 83 6.37 -14.84 10.68
N GLY A 84 6.86 -13.77 10.05
CA GLY A 84 6.87 -13.60 8.59
C GLY A 84 6.16 -12.36 8.08
N GLY A 85 5.57 -11.54 8.96
CA GLY A 85 4.95 -10.27 8.60
C GLY A 85 5.96 -9.18 8.24
N ALA A 86 5.47 -8.11 7.62
CA ALA A 86 6.27 -6.94 7.29
C ALA A 86 5.90 -5.70 8.13
N TYR A 87 6.90 -4.88 8.46
CA TYR A 87 6.72 -3.59 9.13
C TYR A 87 7.32 -2.45 8.30
N LEU A 88 6.59 -1.35 8.13
CA LEU A 88 7.12 -0.11 7.57
C LEU A 88 6.97 1.04 8.57
N GLY A 89 8.09 1.57 9.04
CA GLY A 89 8.13 2.74 9.90
C GLY A 89 8.68 3.95 9.14
N ILE A 90 7.94 5.06 9.14
CA ILE A 90 8.34 6.29 8.45
C ILE A 90 8.49 7.43 9.47
N CYS A 91 9.62 8.13 9.43
CA CYS A 91 9.97 9.22 10.36
C CYS A 91 9.75 8.80 11.83
N ALA A 92 8.72 9.28 12.51
CA ALA A 92 8.38 8.82 13.87
C ALA A 92 8.11 7.32 13.98
N GLY A 93 7.55 6.68 12.96
CA GLY A 93 7.42 5.23 12.90
C GLY A 93 8.77 4.51 12.78
N ALA A 94 9.78 5.16 12.18
CA ALA A 94 11.14 4.64 12.13
C ALA A 94 11.84 4.76 13.50
N TYR A 95 11.63 5.86 14.21
CA TYR A 95 12.05 6.01 15.61
C TYR A 95 11.44 4.92 16.49
N PHE A 96 10.12 4.70 16.38
CA PHE A 96 9.40 3.67 17.14
C PHE A 96 9.92 2.24 16.87
N GLY A 97 10.33 1.96 15.62
CA GLY A 97 10.92 0.67 15.21
C GLY A 97 12.39 0.49 15.59
N SER A 98 13.09 1.54 16.03
CA SER A 98 14.50 1.48 16.44
C SER A 98 14.65 0.96 17.87
N SER A 99 15.88 0.71 18.32
CA SER A 99 16.12 0.29 19.71
C SER A 99 16.22 1.48 20.67
N ARG A 100 16.76 2.59 20.16
CA ARG A 100 16.99 3.83 20.88
C ARG A 100 16.80 5.01 19.95
N VAL A 101 16.29 6.09 20.51
CA VAL A 101 16.12 7.38 19.84
C VAL A 101 16.97 8.41 20.58
N GLU A 102 17.71 9.20 19.81
CA GLU A 102 18.43 10.39 20.29
C GLU A 102 18.12 11.54 19.35
N TRP A 103 17.04 12.27 19.63
CA TRP A 103 16.53 13.31 18.75
C TRP A 103 16.66 14.68 19.41
N GLU A 104 17.28 15.64 18.72
CA GLU A 104 17.49 17.02 19.17
C GLU A 104 18.12 17.12 20.57
N VAL A 105 19.12 16.27 20.85
CA VAL A 105 19.78 16.18 22.16
C VAL A 105 20.39 17.52 22.57
N GLY A 106 20.07 17.98 23.77
CA GLY A 106 20.51 19.25 24.34
C GLY A 106 19.67 20.47 23.91
N THR A 107 18.58 20.27 23.16
CA THR A 107 17.66 21.36 22.81
C THR A 107 16.31 21.23 23.55
N PRO A 108 15.45 22.27 23.55
CA PRO A 108 14.09 22.17 24.10
C PRO A 108 13.19 21.12 23.42
N LEU A 109 13.59 20.63 22.25
CA LEU A 109 12.87 19.61 21.49
C LEU A 109 13.32 18.18 21.82
N GLU A 110 14.27 18.00 22.75
CA GLU A 110 14.91 16.72 23.02
C GLU A 110 13.94 15.54 23.23
N VAL A 111 14.19 14.45 22.51
CA VAL A 111 13.57 13.14 22.74
C VAL A 111 14.67 12.08 22.78
N VAL A 112 14.99 11.62 23.99
CA VAL A 112 15.99 10.56 24.21
C VAL A 112 15.35 9.39 24.95
N GLY A 113 15.57 8.18 24.46
CA GLY A 113 15.19 6.98 25.20
C GLY A 113 15.07 5.73 24.35
N ASP A 114 14.84 4.62 25.04
CA ASP A 114 14.73 3.32 24.40
C ASP A 114 13.33 3.10 23.81
N ARG A 115 13.23 2.21 22.82
CA ARG A 115 11.97 1.82 22.17
C ARG A 115 11.85 0.31 22.18
N ALA A 116 10.63 -0.19 22.36
CA ALA A 116 10.40 -1.59 22.72
C ALA A 116 10.39 -2.56 21.52
N LEU A 117 10.13 -2.07 20.31
CA LEU A 117 10.11 -2.89 19.09
C LEU A 117 11.51 -3.42 18.76
N LYS A 118 12.53 -2.55 18.74
CA LYS A 118 13.94 -2.90 18.51
C LYS A 118 14.18 -3.67 17.20
N PHE A 119 13.41 -3.39 16.14
CA PHE A 119 13.63 -4.01 14.84
C PHE A 119 14.97 -3.60 14.24
N PHE A 120 15.29 -2.30 14.30
CA PHE A 120 16.67 -1.85 14.16
C PHE A 120 17.33 -1.85 15.54
N PRO A 121 18.39 -2.66 15.76
CA PRO A 121 19.01 -2.80 17.08
C PRO A 121 19.95 -1.65 17.47
N GLY A 122 20.06 -0.61 16.62
CA GLY A 122 20.89 0.58 16.87
C GLY A 122 20.11 1.81 17.30
N THR A 123 20.81 2.94 17.35
CA THR A 123 20.25 4.27 17.65
C THR A 123 19.82 4.96 16.37
N CYS A 124 18.58 5.43 16.32
CA CYS A 124 18.16 6.40 15.31
C CYS A 124 18.33 7.81 15.89
N ARG A 125 19.23 8.60 15.30
CA ARG A 125 19.61 9.93 15.78
C ARG A 125 19.01 11.00 14.89
N GLY A 126 18.37 12.00 15.45
CA GLY A 126 17.86 13.11 14.66
C GLY A 126 17.98 14.47 15.36
N CYS A 127 17.52 15.55 14.73
CA CYS A 127 17.16 15.53 13.30
C CYS A 127 18.41 15.43 12.41
N ALA A 128 18.30 14.80 11.23
CA ALA A 128 19.43 14.57 10.33
C ALA A 128 19.97 15.89 9.73
N TYR A 129 19.07 16.86 9.55
CA TYR A 129 19.33 18.22 9.10
C TYR A 129 18.63 19.21 10.04
N PRO A 130 19.35 20.18 10.62
CA PRO A 130 18.85 21.07 11.65
C PRO A 130 17.78 22.05 11.15
N GLY A 131 17.06 22.66 12.09
CA GLY A 131 16.10 23.74 11.83
C GLY A 131 14.64 23.33 11.90
N PHE A 132 14.35 22.09 12.30
CA PHE A 132 12.99 21.60 12.52
C PHE A 132 12.24 22.42 13.57
N GLU A 133 10.96 22.69 13.31
CA GLU A 133 10.06 23.33 14.27
C GLU A 133 8.66 22.72 14.17
N TYR A 134 8.13 22.27 15.32
CA TYR A 134 6.80 21.65 15.37
C TYR A 134 5.70 22.57 14.87
N GLU A 135 4.65 21.96 14.29
CA GLU A 135 3.47 22.66 13.75
C GLU A 135 3.83 23.70 12.66
N SER A 136 4.96 23.49 11.97
CA SER A 136 5.43 24.31 10.86
C SER A 136 6.17 23.47 9.83
N GLU A 137 6.46 24.07 8.66
CA GLU A 137 7.33 23.47 7.64
C GLU A 137 8.78 23.98 7.73
N LYS A 138 9.15 24.64 8.83
CA LYS A 138 10.51 25.14 9.01
C LYS A 138 11.48 23.97 9.18
N GLY A 139 12.57 24.03 8.44
CA GLY A 139 13.56 22.95 8.40
C GLY A 139 13.20 21.81 7.45
N ALA A 140 12.00 21.82 6.86
CA ALA A 140 11.63 20.85 5.84
C ALA A 140 12.38 21.13 4.52
N GLN A 141 12.77 20.07 3.82
CA GLN A 141 13.62 20.14 2.63
C GLN A 141 13.22 19.06 1.61
N LEU A 142 13.53 19.32 0.34
CA LEU A 142 13.59 18.28 -0.69
C LEU A 142 15.05 17.87 -0.83
N LEU A 143 15.34 16.58 -0.64
CA LEU A 143 16.71 16.05 -0.62
C LEU A 143 16.90 15.04 -1.74
N ASP A 144 18.02 15.16 -2.45
CA ASP A 144 18.46 14.16 -3.41
C ASP A 144 19.17 13.04 -2.66
N ILE A 145 18.60 11.84 -2.71
CA ILE A 145 19.10 10.67 -1.98
C ILE A 145 19.65 9.63 -2.94
N THR A 146 20.48 8.71 -2.44
CA THR A 146 20.71 7.43 -3.11
C THR A 146 19.92 6.33 -2.40
N ALA A 147 19.38 5.38 -3.15
CA ALA A 147 18.69 4.23 -2.58
C ALA A 147 18.87 2.97 -3.43
N THR A 148 18.86 1.81 -2.77
CA THR A 148 18.83 0.49 -3.43
C THR A 148 17.41 -0.05 -3.37
N ILE A 149 16.76 -0.14 -4.53
CA ILE A 149 15.41 -0.70 -4.65
C ILE A 149 15.47 -2.22 -4.78
N HIS A 150 14.45 -2.92 -4.28
CA HIS A 150 14.39 -4.37 -4.38
C HIS A 150 14.35 -4.83 -5.84
N GLY A 151 15.24 -5.76 -6.19
CA GLY A 151 15.44 -6.24 -7.56
C GLY A 151 16.70 -5.65 -8.22
N ASP A 152 17.27 -4.59 -7.64
CA ASP A 152 18.52 -3.98 -8.08
C ASP A 152 19.60 -4.10 -7.01
N ASP A 153 20.82 -4.41 -7.44
CA ASP A 153 22.00 -4.48 -6.56
C ASP A 153 22.80 -3.17 -6.53
N THR A 154 22.34 -2.14 -7.24
CA THR A 154 23.02 -0.85 -7.37
C THR A 154 22.27 0.25 -6.63
N GLU A 155 23.00 1.16 -5.97
CA GLU A 155 22.44 2.41 -5.47
C GLU A 155 22.07 3.31 -6.66
N GLN A 156 20.85 3.85 -6.64
CA GLN A 156 20.32 4.74 -7.66
C GLN A 156 19.96 6.11 -7.06
N PRO A 157 20.10 7.21 -7.81
CA PRO A 157 19.70 8.53 -7.35
C PRO A 157 18.18 8.73 -7.42
N PHE A 158 17.62 9.40 -6.41
CA PHE A 158 16.24 9.85 -6.36
C PHE A 158 16.21 11.32 -5.93
N GLU A 159 15.75 12.18 -6.83
CA GLU A 159 15.75 13.62 -6.62
C GLU A 159 14.53 14.10 -5.82
N GLY A 160 14.76 15.07 -4.95
CA GLY A 160 13.72 15.85 -4.30
C GLY A 160 12.84 15.08 -3.33
N ILE A 161 13.32 14.05 -2.64
CA ILE A 161 12.52 13.32 -1.64
C ILE A 161 12.26 14.22 -0.41
N TYR A 162 10.99 14.30 0.01
CA TYR A 162 10.58 15.13 1.14
C TYR A 162 11.23 14.66 2.45
N TYR A 163 11.78 15.63 3.19
CA TYR A 163 12.38 15.44 4.50
C TYR A 163 11.82 16.48 5.46
N ASN A 164 11.40 16.04 6.66
CA ASN A 164 11.04 16.92 7.76
C ASN A 164 11.27 16.21 9.11
N GLY A 165 12.28 16.63 9.89
CA GLY A 165 12.54 16.12 11.25
C GLY A 165 13.05 14.68 11.36
N GLY A 166 13.35 14.03 10.23
CA GLY A 166 13.85 12.67 10.12
C GLY A 166 15.22 12.41 10.73
N GLY A 167 15.57 11.14 10.95
CA GLY A 167 16.81 10.74 11.62
C GLY A 167 17.72 9.87 10.77
N VAL A 168 18.96 9.70 11.23
CA VAL A 168 19.97 8.80 10.68
C VAL A 168 20.05 7.51 11.50
N PHE A 169 20.22 6.37 10.83
CA PHE A 169 20.44 5.08 11.50
C PHE A 169 21.93 4.90 11.82
N GLU A 170 22.34 5.31 13.02
CA GLU A 170 23.75 5.36 13.42
C GLU A 170 24.40 3.98 13.40
N GLY A 171 25.58 3.89 12.78
CA GLY A 171 26.35 2.64 12.71
C GLY A 171 25.73 1.51 11.88
N ALA A 172 24.66 1.77 11.11
CA ALA A 172 23.97 0.75 10.32
C ALA A 172 24.88 0.05 9.28
N ASP A 173 25.96 0.70 8.84
CA ASP A 173 26.96 0.15 7.93
C ASP A 173 28.04 -0.73 8.59
N THR A 174 28.02 -0.88 9.91
CA THR A 174 29.01 -1.72 10.58
C THR A 174 28.82 -3.19 10.19
N LEU A 175 29.93 -3.95 10.15
CA LEU A 175 29.86 -5.40 9.90
C LEU A 175 28.95 -6.10 10.92
N GLN A 176 28.99 -5.65 12.18
CA GLN A 176 28.11 -6.14 13.24
C GLN A 176 26.63 -5.99 12.90
N MET A 177 26.20 -4.82 12.43
CA MET A 177 24.81 -4.58 12.02
C MET A 177 24.42 -5.45 10.82
N ARG A 178 25.33 -5.65 9.85
CA ARG A 178 25.08 -6.57 8.71
C ARG A 178 24.89 -8.01 9.16
N THR A 179 25.70 -8.50 10.11
CA THR A 179 25.55 -9.85 10.70
C THR A 179 24.22 -10.00 11.44
N LEU A 180 23.69 -8.92 12.01
CA LEU A 180 22.35 -8.88 12.63
C LEU A 180 21.22 -8.76 11.59
N GLY A 181 21.51 -8.81 10.29
CA GLY A 181 20.51 -8.74 9.24
C GLY A 181 20.04 -7.32 8.92
N VAL A 182 20.81 -6.29 9.28
CA VAL A 182 20.55 -4.90 8.88
C VAL A 182 21.23 -4.59 7.55
N LYS A 183 20.47 -4.06 6.60
CA LYS A 183 20.97 -3.52 5.32
C LYS A 183 20.57 -2.06 5.19
N VAL A 184 21.54 -1.19 4.88
CA VAL A 184 21.25 0.19 4.49
C VAL A 184 20.63 0.17 3.09
N THR A 185 19.47 0.83 2.94
CA THR A 185 18.71 0.88 1.68
C THR A 185 18.58 2.28 1.12
N ALA A 186 18.90 3.32 1.89
CA ALA A 186 18.96 4.69 1.41
C ALA A 186 20.00 5.51 2.17
N ARG A 187 20.55 6.54 1.52
CA ARG A 187 21.48 7.51 2.09
C ARG A 187 21.06 8.94 1.81
N TYR A 188 21.24 9.78 2.82
CA TYR A 188 21.15 11.22 2.68
C TYR A 188 22.30 11.78 1.80
N PRO A 189 22.19 13.01 1.28
CA PRO A 189 23.29 13.69 0.58
C PRO A 189 24.62 13.71 1.34
N ASN A 190 24.59 13.67 2.67
CA ASN A 190 25.78 13.62 3.52
C ASN A 190 26.39 12.20 3.67
N GLY A 191 25.87 11.20 2.95
CA GLY A 191 26.30 9.80 2.96
C GLY A 191 25.77 8.97 4.13
N LYS A 192 25.09 9.57 5.12
CA LYS A 192 24.59 8.86 6.29
C LYS A 192 23.36 7.99 5.97
N PRO A 193 23.17 6.85 6.65
CA PRO A 193 22.01 5.98 6.46
C PRO A 193 20.68 6.70 6.72
N ALA A 194 19.89 6.82 5.65
CA ALA A 194 18.56 7.43 5.61
C ALA A 194 17.42 6.40 5.68
N GLY A 195 17.70 5.16 5.30
CA GLY A 195 16.76 4.05 5.32
C GLY A 195 17.48 2.74 5.56
N VAL A 196 16.85 1.85 6.32
CA VAL A 196 17.37 0.50 6.59
C VAL A 196 16.27 -0.55 6.44
N THR A 197 16.65 -1.75 6.02
CA THR A 197 15.87 -2.97 6.20
C THR A 197 16.52 -3.86 7.25
N CYS A 198 15.70 -4.50 8.08
CA CYS A 198 16.12 -5.37 9.16
C CYS A 198 15.40 -6.71 9.04
N VAL A 199 16.15 -7.80 9.01
CA VAL A 199 15.59 -9.15 9.15
C VAL A 199 15.16 -9.37 10.59
N VAL A 200 13.90 -9.76 10.80
CA VAL A 200 13.33 -10.00 12.12
C VAL A 200 12.64 -11.36 12.10
N GLY A 201 13.28 -12.37 12.69
CA GLY A 201 12.80 -13.75 12.60
C GLY A 201 12.65 -14.19 11.14
N ARG A 202 11.42 -14.51 10.72
CA ARG A 202 11.09 -14.84 9.32
C ARG A 202 10.58 -13.65 8.50
N GLY A 203 10.33 -12.51 9.12
CA GLY A 203 9.83 -11.31 8.44
C GLY A 203 10.87 -10.20 8.34
N THR A 204 10.39 -9.03 7.93
CA THR A 204 11.25 -7.89 7.56
C THR A 204 10.64 -6.58 8.06
N ALA A 205 11.48 -5.71 8.61
CA ALA A 205 11.12 -4.33 8.91
C ALA A 205 11.90 -3.37 8.02
N ALA A 206 11.23 -2.39 7.41
CA ALA A 206 11.84 -1.26 6.72
C ALA A 206 11.61 0.01 7.54
N LEU A 207 12.67 0.76 7.81
CA LEU A 207 12.62 2.01 8.57
C LEU A 207 13.20 3.13 7.70
N TRP A 208 12.47 4.23 7.57
CA TRP A 208 12.84 5.37 6.73
C TRP A 208 12.82 6.67 7.53
N GLY A 209 13.94 7.39 7.51
CA GLY A 209 14.05 8.72 8.10
C GLY A 209 13.46 9.83 7.21
N LEU A 210 13.33 9.59 5.91
CA LEU A 210 12.63 10.50 4.98
C LEU A 210 11.17 10.10 4.80
N HIS A 211 10.46 10.89 3.99
CA HIS A 211 9.07 10.70 3.65
C HIS A 211 8.85 10.40 2.16
N PRO A 212 9.29 9.21 1.67
CA PRO A 212 9.06 8.82 0.28
C PRO A 212 7.58 8.63 -0.08
N GLU A 213 6.67 8.63 0.90
CA GLU A 213 5.23 8.58 0.73
C GLU A 213 4.59 9.91 0.30
N TYR A 214 5.28 11.04 0.46
CA TYR A 214 4.73 12.36 0.14
C TYR A 214 4.68 12.59 -1.37
N SER A 215 3.48 12.77 -1.92
CA SER A 215 3.29 13.04 -3.35
C SER A 215 3.84 14.41 -3.74
N THR A 216 4.51 14.49 -4.90
CA THR A 216 5.07 15.74 -5.42
C THR A 216 4.00 16.77 -5.82
N HIS A 217 2.74 16.33 -6.00
CA HIS A 217 1.62 17.15 -6.45
C HIS A 217 0.83 17.84 -5.34
N ARG A 218 1.20 17.62 -4.07
CA ARG A 218 0.43 18.08 -2.91
C ARG A 218 1.34 18.77 -1.90
N ASP A 219 0.76 19.60 -1.05
CA ASP A 219 1.49 20.19 0.07
C ASP A 219 1.84 19.13 1.12
N PRO A 220 2.92 19.33 1.88
CA PRO A 220 3.85 20.48 1.85
C PRO A 220 4.92 20.44 0.74
N TYR A 221 4.97 19.38 -0.08
CA TYR A 221 6.00 19.25 -1.12
C TYR A 221 6.05 20.45 -2.06
N ARG A 222 4.88 20.86 -2.60
CA ARG A 222 4.79 21.99 -3.54
C ARG A 222 5.25 23.30 -2.93
N THR A 223 4.77 23.60 -1.73
CA THR A 223 5.19 24.79 -0.98
C THR A 223 6.72 24.86 -0.84
N ILE A 224 7.38 23.74 -0.50
CA ILE A 224 8.85 23.74 -0.37
C ILE A 224 9.54 23.90 -1.72
N LEU A 225 9.03 23.23 -2.77
CA LEU A 225 9.57 23.37 -4.12
C LEU A 225 9.51 24.82 -4.61
N GLU A 226 8.44 25.55 -4.29
CA GLU A 226 8.24 26.95 -4.70
C GLU A 226 9.09 27.93 -3.89
N GLN A 227 9.33 27.66 -2.60
CA GLN A 227 10.13 28.51 -1.72
C GLN A 227 11.64 28.47 -2.02
N LYS A 228 12.12 27.37 -2.59
CA LYS A 228 13.53 27.09 -2.83
C LYS A 228 13.78 27.14 -4.34
N ALA A 229 14.76 27.90 -4.81
CA ALA A 229 15.17 27.98 -6.23
C ALA A 229 15.83 26.67 -6.75
N HIS A 230 15.31 25.50 -6.35
CA HIS A 230 15.92 24.18 -6.44
C HIS A 230 15.28 23.26 -7.50
N GLY A 231 14.48 23.77 -8.42
CA GLY A 231 14.03 22.95 -9.54
C GLY A 231 13.04 23.63 -10.47
N ASP A 232 13.17 23.33 -11.75
CA ASP A 232 12.15 23.62 -12.75
C ASP A 232 10.89 22.80 -12.43
N ILE A 233 9.74 23.49 -12.28
CA ILE A 233 8.43 22.90 -12.02
C ILE A 233 8.05 21.90 -13.13
N SER A 234 8.66 22.01 -14.32
CA SER A 234 8.44 21.10 -15.45
C SER A 234 8.79 19.63 -15.15
N ASP A 235 9.64 19.35 -14.15
CA ASP A 235 10.14 18.01 -13.81
C ASP A 235 9.28 17.25 -12.78
N ILE A 236 8.22 17.87 -12.23
CA ILE A 236 7.37 17.25 -11.20
C ILE A 236 6.81 15.86 -11.61
N PRO A 237 6.31 15.64 -12.84
CA PRO A 237 5.82 14.32 -13.24
C PRO A 237 6.90 13.24 -13.23
N VAL A 238 8.12 13.56 -13.64
CA VAL A 238 9.26 12.64 -13.64
C VAL A 238 9.68 12.32 -12.21
N ARG A 239 9.75 13.34 -11.34
CA ARG A 239 10.03 13.15 -9.91
C ARG A 239 8.97 12.30 -9.22
N GLU A 240 7.70 12.49 -9.54
CA GLU A 240 6.62 11.64 -9.01
C GLU A 240 6.77 10.19 -9.48
N GLN A 241 7.09 9.99 -10.75
CA GLN A 241 7.33 8.65 -11.30
C GLN A 241 8.48 7.95 -10.58
N LYS A 242 9.60 8.65 -10.37
CA LYS A 242 10.77 8.12 -9.64
C LYS A 242 10.48 7.88 -8.17
N ARG A 243 9.72 8.76 -7.51
CA ARG A 243 9.26 8.55 -6.13
C ARG A 243 8.37 7.31 -6.00
N LEU A 244 7.46 7.10 -6.95
CA LEU A 244 6.61 5.90 -6.99
C LEU A 244 7.43 4.63 -7.25
N GLU A 245 8.43 4.69 -8.14
CA GLU A 245 9.40 3.59 -8.34
C GLU A 245 10.12 3.23 -7.04
N LEU A 246 10.60 4.24 -6.30
CA LEU A 246 11.21 4.05 -4.99
C LEU A 246 10.27 3.34 -4.02
N MET A 247 9.05 3.84 -3.86
CA MET A 247 8.07 3.27 -2.94
C MET A 247 7.67 1.83 -3.33
N ARG A 248 7.56 1.55 -4.63
CA ARG A 248 7.32 0.19 -5.13
C ARG A 248 8.47 -0.75 -4.81
N GLY A 249 9.71 -0.28 -4.95
CA GLY A 249 10.91 -0.99 -4.53
C GLY A 249 10.94 -1.29 -3.04
N VAL A 250 10.58 -0.32 -2.19
CA VAL A 250 10.49 -0.51 -0.73
C VAL A 250 9.44 -1.57 -0.38
N LEU A 251 8.24 -1.46 -0.95
CA LEU A 251 7.15 -2.40 -0.68
C LEU A 251 7.46 -3.81 -1.24
N GLY A 252 8.08 -3.90 -2.42
CA GLY A 252 8.56 -5.17 -2.97
C GLY A 252 9.64 -5.81 -2.10
N GLY A 253 10.55 -5.02 -1.54
CA GLY A 253 11.59 -5.47 -0.60
C GLY A 253 11.04 -5.96 0.74
N LEU A 254 9.84 -5.51 1.12
CA LEU A 254 9.07 -6.03 2.25
C LEU A 254 8.29 -7.31 1.92
N GLY A 255 8.40 -7.84 0.70
CA GLY A 255 7.73 -9.05 0.26
C GLY A 255 6.30 -8.85 -0.24
N LEU A 256 5.85 -7.60 -0.44
CA LEU A 256 4.54 -7.34 -1.02
C LEU A 256 4.55 -7.62 -2.52
N SER A 257 3.48 -8.22 -3.00
CA SER A 257 3.24 -8.45 -4.43
C SER A 257 2.72 -7.18 -5.07
N ILE A 258 3.58 -6.47 -5.80
CA ILE A 258 3.22 -5.20 -6.41
C ILE A 258 2.49 -5.43 -7.75
N PRO A 259 1.29 -4.84 -7.97
CA PRO A 259 0.59 -4.86 -9.26
C PRO A 259 1.53 -4.47 -10.42
N GLY A 260 1.46 -5.13 -11.57
CA GLY A 260 2.40 -4.85 -12.69
C GLY A 260 3.89 -5.11 -12.41
N GLY A 261 4.27 -5.69 -11.26
CA GLY A 261 5.67 -5.97 -10.88
C GLY A 261 6.40 -4.76 -10.30
N ALA A 262 7.43 -4.95 -9.45
CA ALA A 262 8.06 -3.89 -8.65
C ALA A 262 8.60 -2.69 -9.47
N ALA A 263 9.10 -2.92 -10.69
CA ALA A 263 9.65 -1.89 -11.58
C ALA A 263 8.60 -1.10 -12.39
N SER A 264 7.33 -1.52 -12.42
CA SER A 264 6.32 -0.88 -13.28
C SER A 264 5.70 0.36 -12.62
N THR A 265 5.99 1.58 -13.05
CA THR A 265 5.36 2.79 -12.47
C THR A 265 3.92 3.05 -12.97
N LYS A 266 3.35 2.19 -13.82
CA LYS A 266 2.06 2.42 -14.46
C LYS A 266 0.92 1.77 -13.67
N LEU A 267 -0.07 2.57 -13.32
CA LEU A 267 -1.34 2.08 -12.77
C LEU A 267 -2.26 1.63 -13.92
N PRO A 268 -2.93 0.47 -13.83
CA PRO A 268 -3.94 0.06 -14.79
C PRO A 268 -5.06 1.11 -14.83
N THR A 269 -5.41 1.61 -16.02
CA THR A 269 -6.57 2.49 -16.19
C THR A 269 -7.86 1.71 -16.48
N ALA A 270 -7.72 0.45 -16.89
CA ALA A 270 -8.83 -0.45 -17.15
C ALA A 270 -9.41 -1.09 -15.87
N PRO A 271 -10.72 -1.37 -15.84
CA PRO A 271 -11.32 -2.12 -14.74
C PRO A 271 -10.76 -3.54 -14.70
N LEU A 272 -10.25 -3.93 -13.54
CA LEU A 272 -9.76 -5.27 -13.31
C LEU A 272 -10.88 -6.32 -13.36
N PRO A 273 -10.55 -7.59 -13.65
CA PRO A 273 -11.53 -8.66 -13.68
C PRO A 273 -12.21 -8.79 -12.31
N GLN A 274 -13.54 -8.79 -12.32
CA GLN A 274 -14.38 -9.08 -11.17
C GLN A 274 -14.58 -10.59 -11.05
N LEU A 275 -14.76 -11.05 -9.82
CA LEU A 275 -14.97 -12.47 -9.53
C LEU A 275 -16.39 -12.75 -9.06
N LEU A 276 -17.05 -13.71 -9.70
CA LEU A 276 -18.25 -14.36 -9.18
C LEU A 276 -17.85 -15.77 -8.73
N CYS A 277 -17.68 -15.97 -7.43
CA CYS A 277 -17.13 -17.20 -6.86
C CYS A 277 -18.10 -17.91 -5.91
N VAL A 278 -18.08 -19.23 -5.96
CA VAL A 278 -18.83 -20.09 -5.04
C VAL A 278 -18.43 -19.82 -3.59
N SER A 279 -19.44 -19.65 -2.72
CA SER A 279 -19.24 -19.69 -1.28
C SER A 279 -19.06 -21.14 -0.83
N PRO A 280 -18.03 -21.48 -0.03
CA PRO A 280 -17.87 -22.84 0.52
C PRO A 280 -19.10 -23.35 1.27
N ASN A 281 -19.87 -22.43 1.86
CA ASN A 281 -21.08 -22.76 2.63
C ASN A 281 -22.34 -22.90 1.75
N GLN A 282 -22.27 -22.51 0.46
CA GLN A 282 -23.39 -22.54 -0.49
C GLN A 282 -22.91 -22.88 -1.91
N PRO A 283 -22.52 -24.14 -2.17
CA PRO A 283 -21.90 -24.56 -3.43
C PRO A 283 -22.74 -24.33 -4.69
N GLY A 284 -24.07 -24.33 -4.59
CA GLY A 284 -24.98 -24.14 -5.74
C GLY A 284 -25.37 -22.69 -6.03
N LEU A 285 -24.95 -21.71 -5.21
CA LEU A 285 -25.44 -20.34 -5.32
C LEU A 285 -25.00 -19.67 -6.63
N VAL A 286 -23.73 -19.84 -7.00
CA VAL A 286 -23.22 -19.26 -8.25
C VAL A 286 -23.84 -19.92 -9.47
N THR A 287 -24.07 -21.24 -9.44
CA THR A 287 -24.79 -21.93 -10.51
C THR A 287 -26.20 -21.36 -10.67
N ALA A 288 -26.93 -21.16 -9.57
CA ALA A 288 -28.28 -20.57 -9.61
C ALA A 288 -28.26 -19.11 -10.12
N VAL A 289 -27.29 -18.30 -9.70
CA VAL A 289 -27.12 -16.92 -10.20
C VAL A 289 -26.78 -16.92 -11.69
N TRP A 290 -25.88 -17.81 -12.12
CA TRP A 290 -25.48 -17.94 -13.52
C TRP A 290 -26.62 -18.41 -14.40
N ASP A 291 -27.36 -19.44 -13.99
CA ASP A 291 -28.53 -19.95 -14.73
C ASP A 291 -29.65 -18.92 -14.83
N GLY A 292 -29.83 -18.09 -13.80
CA GLY A 292 -30.77 -16.97 -13.83
C GLY A 292 -30.30 -15.81 -14.72
N LEU A 293 -28.99 -15.56 -14.80
CA LEU A 293 -28.43 -14.45 -15.56
C LEU A 293 -28.27 -14.79 -17.05
N LYS A 294 -27.81 -16.00 -17.37
CA LYS A 294 -27.43 -16.46 -18.72
C LYS A 294 -28.49 -16.21 -19.81
N PRO A 295 -29.80 -16.38 -19.57
CA PRO A 295 -30.84 -16.08 -20.57
C PRO A 295 -30.91 -14.62 -20.98
N HIS A 296 -30.39 -13.70 -20.17
CA HIS A 296 -30.38 -12.26 -20.42
C HIS A 296 -29.07 -11.76 -21.04
N LEU A 297 -28.09 -12.65 -21.26
CA LEU A 297 -26.80 -12.31 -21.82
C LEU A 297 -26.75 -12.59 -23.33
N LYS A 298 -26.02 -11.77 -24.07
CA LYS A 298 -25.76 -11.98 -25.50
C LYS A 298 -24.48 -12.81 -25.66
N PRO A 299 -24.44 -13.87 -26.47
CA PRO A 299 -23.18 -14.53 -26.79
C PRO A 299 -22.26 -13.55 -27.52
N SER A 300 -20.99 -13.50 -27.12
CA SER A 300 -19.96 -12.69 -27.77
C SER A 300 -19.76 -13.19 -29.21
N ARG A 301 -19.59 -12.26 -30.15
CA ARG A 301 -19.34 -12.58 -31.56
C ARG A 301 -17.90 -13.01 -31.82
N ASP A 302 -16.98 -12.52 -30.98
CA ASP A 302 -15.53 -12.65 -31.21
C ASP A 302 -14.87 -13.68 -30.28
N LEU A 303 -15.56 -14.09 -29.21
CA LEU A 303 -15.01 -14.97 -28.18
C LEU A 303 -15.98 -16.11 -27.87
N GLU A 304 -15.60 -17.33 -28.23
CA GLU A 304 -16.39 -18.53 -27.97
C GLU A 304 -16.56 -18.77 -26.45
N GLY A 305 -17.80 -19.08 -26.04
CA GLY A 305 -18.12 -19.34 -24.63
C GLY A 305 -18.17 -18.10 -23.73
N VAL A 306 -18.01 -16.89 -24.30
CA VAL A 306 -18.12 -15.62 -23.57
C VAL A 306 -19.50 -15.01 -23.80
N TYR A 307 -20.08 -14.48 -22.74
CA TYR A 307 -21.37 -13.81 -22.79
C TYR A 307 -21.20 -12.33 -22.43
N SER A 308 -21.98 -11.43 -23.02
CA SER A 308 -21.94 -10.00 -22.72
C SER A 308 -23.28 -9.47 -22.22
N LEU A 309 -23.20 -8.46 -21.37
CA LEU A 309 -24.33 -7.64 -20.93
C LEU A 309 -23.96 -6.17 -21.14
N ASP A 310 -24.74 -5.49 -21.97
CA ASP A 310 -24.57 -4.05 -22.21
C ASP A 310 -25.51 -3.29 -21.25
N ASP A 311 -24.97 -2.46 -20.37
CA ASP A 311 -25.68 -1.43 -19.61
C ASP A 311 -25.49 -0.07 -20.29
N SER A 312 -26.31 0.91 -19.91
CA SER A 312 -26.28 2.31 -20.33
C SER A 312 -24.91 3.00 -20.22
N GLN A 313 -23.98 2.48 -19.41
CA GLN A 313 -22.66 3.06 -19.17
C GLN A 313 -21.50 2.06 -19.26
N ASP A 314 -21.78 0.75 -19.23
CA ASP A 314 -20.75 -0.29 -19.08
C ASP A 314 -21.10 -1.51 -19.94
N THR A 315 -20.08 -2.20 -20.45
CA THR A 315 -20.23 -3.54 -21.05
C THR A 315 -19.59 -4.56 -20.13
N PHE A 316 -20.34 -5.55 -19.66
CA PHE A 316 -19.82 -6.65 -18.85
C PHE A 316 -19.60 -7.88 -19.73
N ARG A 317 -18.42 -8.51 -19.62
CA ARG A 317 -18.09 -9.76 -20.32
C ARG A 317 -17.92 -10.88 -19.30
N PHE A 318 -18.68 -11.95 -19.46
CA PHE A 318 -18.69 -13.09 -18.55
C PHE A 318 -17.90 -14.25 -19.14
N PHE A 319 -16.87 -14.68 -18.42
CA PHE A 319 -15.99 -15.79 -18.78
C PHE A 319 -16.20 -16.97 -17.84
N ALA A 320 -16.04 -18.18 -18.38
CA ALA A 320 -15.93 -19.37 -17.55
C ALA A 320 -14.67 -19.29 -16.65
N GLY A 321 -14.81 -19.74 -15.40
CA GLY A 321 -13.79 -19.66 -14.38
C GLY A 321 -12.62 -20.60 -14.62
N SER A 322 -11.45 -20.03 -14.91
CA SER A 322 -10.17 -20.73 -14.81
C SER A 322 -9.09 -19.78 -14.28
N SER A 323 -8.08 -20.34 -13.62
CA SER A 323 -6.94 -19.58 -13.11
C SER A 323 -6.15 -18.92 -14.25
N GLU A 324 -6.08 -19.57 -15.41
CA GLU A 324 -5.41 -19.07 -16.61
C GLU A 324 -6.16 -17.87 -17.20
N ARG A 325 -7.50 -17.93 -17.31
CA ARG A 325 -8.30 -16.79 -17.80
C ARG A 325 -8.21 -15.62 -16.85
N LEU A 326 -8.24 -15.86 -15.54
CA LEU A 326 -8.08 -14.82 -14.53
C LEU A 326 -6.73 -14.11 -14.61
N ALA A 327 -5.65 -14.86 -14.82
CA ALA A 327 -4.32 -14.27 -15.06
C ALA A 327 -4.26 -13.49 -16.38
N ALA A 328 -4.87 -14.00 -17.45
CA ALA A 328 -4.93 -13.34 -18.75
C ALA A 328 -5.71 -12.02 -18.70
N ALA A 329 -6.92 -12.03 -18.13
CA ALA A 329 -7.76 -10.83 -17.98
C ALA A 329 -7.07 -9.74 -17.15
N ARG A 330 -6.33 -10.13 -16.11
CA ARG A 330 -5.52 -9.20 -15.31
C ARG A 330 -4.38 -8.60 -16.14
N LYS A 331 -3.66 -9.41 -16.90
CA LYS A 331 -2.58 -8.95 -17.78
C LYS A 331 -3.11 -8.00 -18.87
N GLU A 332 -4.29 -8.29 -19.41
CA GLU A 332 -4.99 -7.43 -20.38
C GLU A 332 -5.32 -6.07 -19.75
N ALA A 333 -5.93 -6.05 -18.56
CA ALA A 333 -6.25 -4.81 -17.83
C ALA A 333 -5.00 -4.02 -17.42
N GLU A 334 -3.92 -4.71 -17.01
CA GLU A 334 -2.62 -4.08 -16.68
C GLU A 334 -1.88 -3.55 -17.91
N ALA A 335 -2.19 -4.02 -19.12
CA ALA A 335 -1.58 -3.59 -20.38
C ALA A 335 -2.31 -2.40 -21.04
N GLU A 336 -3.59 -2.17 -20.72
CA GLU A 336 -4.33 -0.99 -21.16
C GLU A 336 -3.87 0.26 -20.40
N THR A 337 -3.16 1.15 -21.10
CA THR A 337 -2.58 2.38 -20.53
C THR A 337 -2.95 3.63 -21.34
N SER A 338 -4.11 3.67 -22.00
CA SER A 338 -4.43 4.79 -22.91
C SER A 338 -4.78 6.08 -22.15
N ALA A 339 -4.31 7.22 -22.69
CA ALA A 339 -4.57 8.59 -22.23
C ALA A 339 -5.76 9.24 -22.97
N ASP A 340 -6.57 8.45 -23.67
CA ASP A 340 -7.60 8.92 -24.60
C ASP A 340 -8.98 8.46 -24.10
N PRO A 341 -9.98 9.35 -23.96
CA PRO A 341 -11.33 8.99 -23.52
C PRO A 341 -12.10 8.32 -24.66
N SER A 342 -11.66 7.13 -25.05
CA SER A 342 -12.39 6.18 -25.90
C SER A 342 -13.18 5.19 -25.02
N PRO A 343 -14.19 4.48 -25.55
CA PRO A 343 -15.31 3.94 -24.76
C PRO A 343 -14.84 3.08 -23.58
N VAL A 344 -15.53 3.22 -22.44
CA VAL A 344 -15.24 2.53 -21.18
C VAL A 344 -14.91 1.07 -21.45
N ALA A 345 -13.66 0.69 -21.16
CA ALA A 345 -13.17 -0.67 -21.37
C ALA A 345 -14.13 -1.68 -20.72
N PRO A 346 -14.48 -2.78 -21.40
CA PRO A 346 -15.44 -3.74 -20.88
C PRO A 346 -14.97 -4.35 -19.56
N ARG A 347 -15.91 -4.53 -18.62
CA ARG A 347 -15.67 -5.13 -17.31
C ARG A 347 -15.74 -6.64 -17.41
N ASP A 348 -14.61 -7.30 -17.23
CA ASP A 348 -14.57 -8.75 -17.21
C ASP A 348 -15.10 -9.31 -15.88
N VAL A 349 -15.97 -10.29 -15.96
CA VAL A 349 -16.50 -11.07 -14.82
C VAL A 349 -16.14 -12.53 -15.04
N ILE A 350 -15.40 -13.12 -14.11
CA ILE A 350 -14.94 -14.50 -14.22
C ILE A 350 -15.74 -15.37 -13.25
N VAL A 351 -16.46 -16.34 -13.81
CA VAL A 351 -17.49 -17.12 -13.12
C VAL A 351 -16.95 -18.46 -12.69
N PHE A 352 -16.69 -18.59 -11.40
CA PHE A 352 -16.19 -19.78 -10.73
C PHE A 352 -17.37 -20.53 -10.11
N ASP A 353 -18.03 -21.40 -10.89
CA ASP A 353 -19.28 -22.10 -10.55
C ASP A 353 -19.08 -23.45 -9.83
N LYS A 354 -17.87 -24.03 -9.89
CA LYS A 354 -17.57 -25.37 -9.35
C LYS A 354 -16.39 -25.41 -8.39
N SER A 355 -15.58 -24.37 -8.36
CA SER A 355 -14.34 -24.32 -7.58
C SER A 355 -13.97 -22.88 -7.24
N LEU A 356 -13.15 -22.67 -6.20
CA LEU A 356 -12.50 -21.38 -5.99
C LEU A 356 -11.25 -21.27 -6.87
N PRO A 357 -10.84 -20.06 -7.29
CA PRO A 357 -9.56 -19.87 -7.96
C PRO A 357 -8.43 -20.38 -7.06
N THR A 358 -7.55 -21.23 -7.59
CA THR A 358 -6.39 -21.76 -6.83
C THR A 358 -5.38 -20.68 -6.45
N ARG A 359 -5.47 -19.49 -7.06
CA ARG A 359 -4.78 -18.26 -6.66
C ARG A 359 -5.83 -17.16 -6.48
N MET A 360 -6.32 -16.98 -5.25
CA MET A 360 -7.15 -15.82 -4.89
C MET A 360 -6.32 -14.57 -4.56
N HIS A 361 -4.99 -14.65 -4.69
CA HIS A 361 -4.12 -13.52 -4.41
C HIS A 361 -4.51 -12.37 -5.33
N HIS A 362 -4.98 -11.27 -4.74
CA HIS A 362 -5.12 -9.96 -5.39
C HIS A 362 -6.42 -9.64 -6.15
N TYR A 363 -7.56 -10.21 -5.75
CA TYR A 363 -8.85 -9.94 -6.42
C TYR A 363 -9.91 -9.38 -5.46
N SER A 364 -10.69 -8.40 -5.94
CA SER A 364 -11.93 -8.00 -5.27
C SER A 364 -12.99 -9.06 -5.57
N ALA A 365 -13.24 -9.95 -4.60
CA ALA A 365 -14.27 -10.98 -4.70
C ALA A 365 -15.57 -10.50 -4.05
N TYR A 366 -16.69 -10.55 -4.79
CA TYR A 366 -18.01 -10.36 -4.19
C TYR A 366 -18.43 -11.65 -3.47
N HIS A 367 -18.24 -11.68 -2.15
CA HIS A 367 -18.77 -12.75 -1.32
C HIS A 367 -20.26 -12.50 -1.00
N LEU A 368 -21.14 -13.28 -1.61
CA LEU A 368 -22.54 -13.39 -1.18
C LEU A 368 -22.56 -14.13 0.16
N THR A 369 -22.56 -13.38 1.27
CA THR A 369 -22.80 -13.92 2.62
C THR A 369 -24.21 -13.57 3.07
N SER A 370 -24.78 -14.40 3.93
CA SER A 370 -26.16 -14.38 4.42
C SER A 370 -26.51 -13.21 5.37
N ASN A 371 -25.92 -12.02 5.19
CA ASN A 371 -26.30 -10.82 5.93
C ASN A 371 -27.33 -10.01 5.13
N HIS A 372 -28.47 -9.73 5.76
CA HIS A 372 -29.62 -9.01 5.21
C HIS A 372 -29.33 -7.62 4.60
N SER A 373 -28.11 -7.08 4.74
CA SER A 373 -27.65 -5.86 4.07
C SER A 373 -27.22 -6.08 2.61
N ALA A 374 -26.68 -7.25 2.24
CA ALA A 374 -26.28 -7.59 0.87
C ALA A 374 -27.50 -7.79 -0.05
N LEU A 375 -28.62 -8.24 0.53
CA LEU A 375 -29.92 -8.34 -0.17
C LEU A 375 -30.49 -6.97 -0.57
N ARG A 376 -30.10 -5.86 0.08
CA ARG A 376 -30.49 -4.49 -0.34
C ARG A 376 -29.73 -4.03 -1.58
N GLY A 377 -28.48 -4.46 -1.77
CA GLY A 377 -27.70 -4.19 -2.98
C GLY A 377 -28.16 -5.02 -4.18
N ALA A 378 -28.47 -6.31 -3.96
CA ALA A 378 -29.03 -7.18 -4.99
C ALA A 378 -30.47 -6.79 -5.38
N THR A 379 -31.28 -6.31 -4.44
CA THR A 379 -32.58 -5.69 -4.77
C THR A 379 -32.43 -4.34 -5.47
N ALA A 380 -31.36 -3.57 -5.24
CA ALA A 380 -31.09 -2.34 -5.99
C ALA A 380 -30.68 -2.59 -7.46
N LEU A 381 -29.90 -3.65 -7.74
CA LEU A 381 -29.65 -4.11 -9.13
C LEU A 381 -30.94 -4.65 -9.77
N SER A 382 -31.70 -5.45 -9.03
CA SER A 382 -32.98 -6.01 -9.49
C SER A 382 -34.07 -4.94 -9.70
N SER A 383 -34.10 -3.86 -8.90
CA SER A 383 -35.07 -2.76 -9.04
C SER A 383 -34.70 -1.82 -10.18
N ARG A 384 -33.40 -1.60 -10.43
CA ARG A 384 -32.93 -0.88 -11.62
C ARG A 384 -33.20 -1.65 -12.90
N MET A 385 -33.03 -2.98 -12.89
CA MET A 385 -33.38 -3.86 -14.02
C MET A 385 -34.89 -3.96 -14.27
N ARG A 386 -35.74 -3.86 -13.22
CA ARG A 386 -37.20 -3.87 -13.36
C ARG A 386 -37.80 -2.54 -13.82
N ASN A 387 -37.28 -1.40 -13.35
CA ASN A 387 -37.82 -0.08 -13.72
C ASN A 387 -37.48 0.32 -15.16
N GLY A 388 -36.38 -0.17 -15.74
CA GLY A 388 -36.05 0.07 -17.16
C GLY A 388 -36.96 -0.68 -18.16
N ALA A 389 -37.71 -1.68 -17.70
CA ALA A 389 -38.64 -2.45 -18.54
C ALA A 389 -40.08 -1.91 -18.52
N SER A 390 -40.42 -0.98 -17.63
CA SER A 390 -41.79 -0.45 -17.48
C SER A 390 -42.05 0.88 -18.20
N GLU A 391 -41.04 1.52 -18.81
CA GLU A 391 -41.21 2.73 -19.64
C GLU A 391 -41.38 2.43 -21.15
N ARG A 392 -41.68 1.18 -21.51
CA ARG A 392 -42.09 0.80 -22.87
C ARG A 392 -43.35 -0.05 -22.84
N LEU A 393 -44.47 0.61 -22.57
CA LEU A 393 -45.78 0.30 -23.12
C LEU A 393 -46.48 1.62 -23.48
#